data_AF-A0A5E3XG25-F1
#
_entry.id   AF-A0A5E3XG25-F1
#
_cell.length_a   1.000
_cell.length_b   1.000
_cell.length_c   1.000
_cell.angle_alpha   90.00
_cell.angle_beta   90.00
_cell.angle_gamma   90.00
#
_symmetry.space_group_name_H-M   'P 1'
#
loop_
_entity.id
_entity.type
_entity.pdbx_description
1 polymer ?
#
loop_
_entity_poly.entity_id
_entity_poly.type
_entity_poly.pdbx_seq_one_letter_code
_entity_poly.pdbx_strand_id
1 'polypeptide(L)'
;MAPFGELLVRLPTATEGDGDDDTETDDAAAEPLNSSDSGLAGMQALEDAAADSEHLRAEAEGTANMVFTRTVTHDSREINTARLLSETFKYMTSPSLVDRLRQINGETRFGFKATAFADELLDEMCYTGPRLSVQQPIVTLVSCNEHFFLLLAEVNLILYNSSLAESLPVSLLGEKVVQIGYQGLCLIPNSIDGNSSGTHDWMSSGFLTLSKRVPGALVQPVNPDISTSASGSGSCLFESSVLMSFTLSLLERVNLEHTRQSVPSMTIYRC
;
A
#
# COMPACT_ATOMS: atom_id res chain seq x y z
N MET A 1 -10.49 19.66 3.77
CA MET A 1 -9.93 19.95 2.43
C MET A 1 -9.26 21.31 2.48
N ALA A 2 -8.07 21.48 1.89
CA ALA A 2 -7.50 22.81 1.75
C ALA A 2 -8.35 23.59 0.73
N PRO A 3 -8.73 24.85 0.99
CA PRO A 3 -9.66 25.61 0.15
C PRO A 3 -9.14 25.94 -1.27
N PHE A 4 -7.91 25.54 -1.63
CA PHE A 4 -7.27 25.97 -2.88
C PHE A 4 -6.71 24.84 -3.76
N GLY A 5 -7.07 23.57 -3.52
CA GLY A 5 -6.67 22.48 -4.42
C GLY A 5 -5.16 22.19 -4.48
N GLU A 6 -4.34 22.83 -3.65
CA GLU A 6 -2.93 22.45 -3.52
C GLU A 6 -2.80 21.11 -2.78
N LEU A 7 -2.12 20.17 -3.41
CA LEU A 7 -1.72 18.90 -2.83
C LEU A 7 -0.76 19.17 -1.66
N LEU A 8 -1.29 19.27 -0.44
CA LEU A 8 -0.50 19.54 0.78
C LEU A 8 0.47 18.41 1.16
N VAL A 9 0.33 17.24 0.53
CA VAL A 9 1.14 16.06 0.79
C VAL A 9 1.81 15.61 -0.50
N ARG A 10 3.03 16.07 -0.72
CA ARG A 10 3.97 15.36 -1.59
C ARG A 10 4.70 14.37 -0.70
N LEU A 11 4.20 13.14 -0.61
CA LEU A 11 4.98 12.06 -0.03
C LEU A 11 6.18 11.83 -0.97
N PRO A 12 7.41 11.77 -0.44
CA PRO A 12 8.56 11.46 -1.27
C PRO A 12 8.31 10.06 -1.84
N THR A 13 8.17 9.98 -3.17
CA THR A 13 8.41 8.73 -3.88
C THR A 13 9.80 8.30 -3.48
N ALA A 14 9.93 7.13 -2.86
CA ALA A 14 11.18 6.62 -2.31
C ALA A 14 12.32 6.76 -3.35
N THR A 15 13.08 7.85 -3.21
CA THR A 15 14.38 8.05 -3.84
C THR A 15 15.41 7.83 -2.75
N GLU A 16 16.36 7.00 -3.12
CA GLU A 16 17.38 6.35 -2.30
C GLU A 16 18.33 7.33 -1.62
N GLY A 17 18.85 6.91 -0.46
CA GLY A 17 20.12 7.39 0.10
C GLY A 17 20.03 8.59 1.04
N ASP A 18 20.26 8.35 2.34
CA ASP A 18 21.61 8.56 2.90
C ASP A 18 21.69 7.85 4.25
N GLY A 19 22.77 7.09 4.44
CA GLY A 19 23.02 6.31 5.65
C GLY A 19 24.00 7.05 6.54
N ASP A 20 23.62 7.27 7.79
CA ASP A 20 24.53 7.48 8.91
C ASP A 20 23.86 6.86 10.15
N ASP A 21 24.27 5.64 10.47
CA ASP A 21 23.86 4.89 11.67
C ASP A 21 25.03 4.92 12.67
N ASP A 22 25.04 5.96 13.51
CA ASP A 22 25.87 6.02 14.71
C ASP A 22 25.25 5.09 15.77
N THR A 23 25.85 3.91 15.93
CA THR A 23 25.49 2.96 16.99
C THR A 23 26.34 3.22 18.23
N GLU A 24 25.70 3.73 19.29
CA GLU A 24 26.27 3.74 20.64
C GLU A 24 26.37 2.31 21.19
N THR A 25 27.58 1.98 21.65
CA THR A 25 27.97 0.74 22.31
C THR A 25 27.42 0.65 23.73
N ASP A 26 26.84 -0.49 24.10
CA ASP A 26 26.79 -0.92 25.49
C ASP A 26 27.14 -2.42 25.62
N ASP A 27 28.04 -2.66 26.58
CA ASP A 27 28.74 -3.90 26.87
C ASP A 27 27.83 -5.07 27.27
N ALA A 28 28.02 -6.22 26.62
CA ALA A 28 27.93 -7.52 27.27
C ALA A 28 28.77 -8.56 26.52
N ALA A 29 29.80 -9.04 27.19
CA ALA A 29 30.75 -10.04 26.71
C ALA A 29 30.07 -11.31 26.18
N ALA A 30 30.30 -11.60 24.89
CA ALA A 30 30.14 -12.92 24.32
C ALA A 30 31.20 -13.13 23.21
N GLU A 31 31.83 -14.30 23.27
CA GLU A 31 32.96 -14.78 22.47
C GLU A 31 32.83 -14.62 20.94
N PRO A 32 33.93 -14.37 20.21
CA PRO A 32 33.90 -14.22 18.76
C PRO A 32 33.86 -15.58 18.05
N LEU A 33 32.69 -15.94 17.51
CA LEU A 33 32.59 -16.98 16.49
C LEU A 33 32.89 -16.36 15.12
N ASN A 34 34.12 -16.55 14.66
CA ASN A 34 34.53 -16.40 13.26
C ASN A 34 33.70 -17.37 12.38
N SER A 35 32.58 -16.92 11.84
CA SER A 35 31.91 -17.59 10.73
C SER A 35 32.47 -17.03 9.42
N SER A 36 33.46 -17.73 8.87
CA SER A 36 33.96 -17.49 7.52
C SER A 36 32.84 -17.71 6.50
N ASP A 37 32.29 -16.61 5.97
CA ASP A 37 31.35 -16.57 4.84
C ASP A 37 32.06 -16.88 3.50
N SER A 38 32.70 -18.05 3.46
CA SER A 38 33.51 -18.53 2.33
C SER A 38 32.69 -19.39 1.34
N GLY A 39 31.41 -19.62 1.62
CA GLY A 39 30.57 -20.53 0.84
C GLY A 39 30.00 -19.94 -0.45
N LEU A 40 29.76 -18.62 -0.51
CA LEU A 40 29.12 -17.97 -1.65
C LEU A 40 30.11 -17.54 -2.75
N ALA A 41 31.35 -17.22 -2.39
CA ALA A 41 32.38 -16.81 -3.35
C ALA A 41 32.71 -17.92 -4.38
N GLY A 42 32.62 -19.19 -3.98
CA GLY A 42 32.87 -20.33 -4.86
C GLY A 42 31.77 -20.58 -5.90
N MET A 43 30.50 -20.35 -5.55
CA MET A 43 29.39 -20.48 -6.49
C MET A 43 29.37 -19.35 -7.51
N GLN A 44 29.78 -18.14 -7.10
CA GLN A 44 29.84 -16.96 -7.95
C GLN A 44 30.89 -17.10 -9.07
N ALA A 45 32.07 -17.64 -8.76
CA ALA A 45 33.11 -17.87 -9.78
C ALA A 45 32.70 -18.91 -10.83
N LEU A 46 31.83 -19.88 -10.46
CA LEU A 46 31.31 -20.88 -11.39
C LEU A 46 30.25 -20.31 -12.34
N GLU A 47 29.42 -19.38 -11.88
CA GLU A 47 28.42 -18.70 -12.72
C GLU A 47 29.09 -17.78 -13.75
N ASP A 48 30.09 -16.99 -13.33
CA ASP A 48 30.86 -16.12 -14.22
C ASP A 48 31.60 -16.95 -15.30
N ALA A 49 32.25 -18.05 -14.90
CA ALA A 49 32.95 -18.93 -15.85
C ALA A 49 32.00 -19.64 -16.84
N ALA A 50 30.79 -20.00 -16.40
CA ALA A 50 29.78 -20.60 -17.28
C ALA A 50 29.27 -19.59 -18.31
N ALA A 51 29.00 -18.35 -17.89
CA ALA A 51 28.57 -17.27 -18.78
C ALA A 51 29.63 -16.93 -19.84
N ASP A 52 30.92 -16.94 -19.47
CA ASP A 52 32.03 -16.69 -20.39
C ASP A 52 32.20 -17.85 -21.40
N SER A 53 31.95 -19.09 -20.99
CA SER A 53 32.06 -20.26 -21.88
C SER A 53 30.97 -20.31 -22.96
N GLU A 54 29.77 -19.80 -22.67
CA GLU A 54 28.66 -19.73 -23.62
C GLU A 54 28.93 -18.67 -24.71
N HIS A 55 29.63 -17.59 -24.37
CA HIS A 55 30.04 -16.54 -25.31
C HIS A 55 30.97 -17.07 -26.40
N LEU A 56 32.00 -17.83 -26.02
CA LEU A 56 32.94 -18.45 -26.97
C LEU A 56 32.24 -19.46 -27.91
N ARG A 57 31.12 -20.06 -27.47
CA ARG A 57 30.30 -20.94 -28.31
C ARG A 57 29.44 -20.18 -29.31
N ALA A 58 28.83 -19.09 -28.89
CA ALA A 58 27.98 -18.26 -29.77
C ALA A 58 28.78 -17.60 -30.91
N GLU A 59 30.04 -17.21 -30.66
CA GLU A 59 30.93 -16.68 -31.69
C GLU A 59 31.33 -17.72 -32.75
N ALA A 60 31.41 -19.00 -32.38
CA ALA A 60 31.76 -20.08 -33.29
C ALA A 60 30.59 -20.52 -34.21
N GLU A 61 29.34 -20.31 -33.79
CA GLU A 61 28.14 -20.80 -34.49
C GLU A 61 27.46 -19.77 -35.42
N GLY A 62 28.05 -18.57 -35.60
CA GLY A 62 27.74 -17.67 -36.73
C GLY A 62 26.27 -17.23 -36.85
N THR A 63 25.48 -17.31 -35.78
CA THR A 63 24.06 -16.93 -35.79
C THR A 63 23.93 -15.46 -35.44
N ALA A 64 24.01 -14.62 -36.48
CA ALA A 64 23.84 -13.16 -36.42
C ALA A 64 22.37 -12.75 -36.23
N ASN A 65 21.73 -13.13 -35.12
CA ASN A 65 20.40 -12.64 -34.76
C ASN A 65 20.46 -11.82 -33.46
N MET A 66 20.22 -10.51 -33.61
CA MET A 66 20.10 -9.48 -32.57
C MET A 66 20.99 -9.69 -31.34
N VAL A 67 22.24 -9.24 -31.45
CA VAL A 67 23.16 -9.11 -30.32
C VAL A 67 22.56 -8.10 -29.35
N PHE A 68 21.82 -8.58 -28.35
CA PHE A 68 21.50 -7.79 -27.16
C PHE A 68 22.83 -7.34 -26.56
N THR A 69 23.05 -6.03 -26.48
CA THR A 69 24.24 -5.46 -25.87
C THR A 69 24.20 -5.80 -24.38
N ARG A 70 24.91 -6.88 -23.99
CA ARG A 70 24.87 -7.45 -22.65
C ARG A 70 25.69 -6.63 -21.65
N THR A 71 26.48 -5.67 -22.09
CA THR A 71 27.28 -4.79 -21.24
C THR A 71 26.73 -3.36 -21.26
N VAL A 72 26.69 -2.74 -20.08
CA VAL A 72 26.34 -1.32 -19.89
C VAL A 72 27.51 -0.65 -19.16
N THR A 73 27.84 0.56 -19.57
CA THR A 73 28.89 1.35 -18.93
C THR A 73 28.32 2.02 -17.68
N HIS A 74 28.80 1.62 -16.50
CA HIS A 74 28.48 2.24 -15.21
C HIS A 74 29.79 2.75 -14.61
N ASP A 75 29.87 4.04 -14.26
CA ASP A 75 31.09 4.69 -13.74
C ASP A 75 32.36 4.49 -14.61
N SER A 76 32.21 4.60 -15.93
CA SER A 76 33.31 4.40 -16.91
C SER A 76 33.88 2.98 -16.95
N ARG A 77 33.23 2.00 -16.30
CA ARG A 77 33.56 0.58 -16.36
C ARG A 77 32.44 -0.17 -17.08
N GLU A 78 32.79 -1.05 -18.01
CA GLU A 78 31.81 -1.94 -18.63
C GLU A 78 31.42 -3.05 -17.65
N ILE A 79 30.14 -3.09 -17.29
CA ILE A 79 29.58 -4.08 -16.37
C ILE A 79 28.52 -4.87 -17.14
N ASN A 80 28.45 -6.18 -16.90
CA ASN A 80 27.38 -7.02 -17.44
C ASN A 80 26.02 -6.52 -16.92
N THR A 81 25.08 -6.28 -17.82
CA THR A 81 23.69 -5.88 -17.52
C THR A 81 23.03 -6.77 -16.48
N ALA A 82 23.23 -8.10 -16.57
CA ALA A 82 22.71 -9.04 -15.61
C ALA A 82 23.27 -8.80 -14.20
N ARG A 83 24.56 -8.40 -14.11
CA ARG A 83 25.23 -8.06 -12.85
C ARG A 83 24.74 -6.73 -12.29
N LEU A 84 24.58 -5.71 -13.14
CA LEU A 84 24.04 -4.42 -12.71
C LEU A 84 22.60 -4.57 -12.19
N LEU A 85 21.79 -5.37 -12.88
CA LEU A 85 20.43 -5.69 -12.44
C LEU A 85 20.44 -6.51 -11.13
N SER A 86 21.25 -7.56 -11.02
CA SER A 86 21.29 -8.35 -9.79
C SER A 86 21.76 -7.53 -8.59
N GLU A 87 22.70 -6.61 -8.77
CA GLU A 87 23.21 -5.73 -7.72
C GLU A 87 22.19 -4.66 -7.32
N THR A 88 21.53 -4.02 -8.29
CA THR A 88 20.43 -3.06 -8.01
C THR A 88 19.23 -3.74 -7.36
N PHE A 89 18.88 -4.96 -7.77
CA PHE A 89 17.76 -5.72 -7.19
C PHE A 89 18.13 -6.56 -5.96
N LYS A 90 19.42 -6.63 -5.57
CA LYS A 90 19.89 -7.38 -4.39
C LYS A 90 19.22 -6.90 -3.11
N TYR A 91 18.93 -5.61 -3.04
CA TYR A 91 18.27 -4.97 -1.90
C TYR A 91 16.75 -4.78 -2.11
N MET A 92 16.28 -4.89 -3.36
CA MET A 92 14.83 -4.94 -3.66
C MET A 92 14.22 -6.33 -3.47
N THR A 93 15.01 -7.39 -3.38
CA THR A 93 14.52 -8.70 -2.92
C THR A 93 14.57 -8.80 -1.40
N SER A 94 14.20 -7.72 -0.71
CA SER A 94 13.85 -7.84 0.70
C SER A 94 12.71 -8.87 0.83
N PRO A 95 12.72 -9.75 1.84
CA PRO A 95 11.64 -10.71 2.09
C PRO A 95 10.24 -10.06 2.22
N SER A 96 10.20 -8.74 2.41
CA SER A 96 8.98 -7.92 2.44
C SER A 96 8.38 -7.62 1.06
N LEU A 97 9.16 -7.61 -0.03
CA LEU A 97 8.64 -7.30 -1.37
C LEU A 97 7.96 -8.49 -2.05
N VAL A 98 8.47 -9.71 -1.84
CA VAL A 98 7.75 -10.93 -2.21
C VAL A 98 6.48 -11.08 -1.36
N ASP A 99 6.51 -10.63 -0.10
CA ASP A 99 5.31 -10.57 0.74
C ASP A 99 4.28 -9.59 0.18
N ARG A 100 4.72 -8.41 -0.24
CA ARG A 100 3.87 -7.39 -0.82
C ARG A 100 3.27 -7.86 -2.15
N LEU A 101 4.04 -8.55 -2.99
CA LEU A 101 3.54 -9.14 -4.24
C LEU A 101 2.51 -10.23 -3.97
N ARG A 102 2.71 -11.06 -2.93
CA ARG A 102 1.73 -12.06 -2.48
C ARG A 102 0.47 -11.42 -1.90
N GLN A 103 0.60 -10.35 -1.12
CA GLN A 103 -0.53 -9.56 -0.59
C GLN A 103 -1.33 -8.90 -1.72
N ILE A 104 -0.65 -8.34 -2.71
CA ILE A 104 -1.29 -7.74 -3.89
C ILE A 104 -2.00 -8.82 -4.73
N ASN A 105 -1.44 -10.03 -4.82
CA ASN A 105 -2.07 -11.16 -5.50
C ASN A 105 -3.14 -11.89 -4.65
N GLY A 106 -3.47 -11.38 -3.46
CA GLY A 106 -4.49 -11.97 -2.58
C GLY A 106 -4.09 -13.29 -1.91
N GLU A 107 -2.83 -13.71 -2.01
CA GLU A 107 -2.32 -14.90 -1.33
C GLU A 107 -2.00 -14.57 0.13
N THR A 108 -2.98 -14.76 1.02
CA THR A 108 -2.77 -14.62 2.47
C THR A 108 -1.76 -15.67 2.96
N ARG A 109 -0.60 -15.22 3.48
CA ARG A 109 0.51 -16.06 4.00
C ARG A 109 0.10 -17.14 4.99
N PHE A 110 -1.01 -16.92 5.66
CA PHE A 110 -1.68 -17.92 6.46
C PHE A 110 -3.11 -17.92 5.97
N GLY A 111 -3.57 -19.04 5.40
CA GLY A 111 -4.99 -19.34 5.38
C GLY A 111 -5.43 -19.47 6.83
N PHE A 112 -5.65 -18.34 7.50
CA PHE A 112 -6.50 -18.30 8.67
C PHE A 112 -7.82 -18.84 8.15
N LYS A 113 -8.11 -20.11 8.46
CA LYS A 113 -9.47 -20.59 8.42
C LYS A 113 -10.24 -19.59 9.27
N ALA A 114 -10.95 -18.67 8.62
CA ALA A 114 -11.91 -17.82 9.27
C ALA A 114 -12.67 -18.75 10.20
N THR A 115 -12.57 -18.50 11.50
CA THR A 115 -13.23 -19.32 12.48
C THR A 115 -14.71 -19.19 12.15
N ALA A 116 -15.31 -20.26 11.63
CA ALA A 116 -16.70 -20.28 11.14
C ALA A 116 -17.71 -19.70 12.16
N PHE A 117 -17.32 -19.66 13.43
CA PHE A 117 -18.04 -19.01 14.53
C PHE A 117 -18.30 -17.50 14.38
N ALA A 118 -17.41 -16.73 13.74
CA ALA A 118 -17.64 -15.30 13.57
C ALA A 118 -18.69 -15.03 12.49
N ASP A 119 -18.71 -15.85 11.45
CA ASP A 119 -19.65 -15.72 10.33
C ASP A 119 -21.06 -16.17 10.73
N GLU A 120 -21.17 -17.22 11.57
CA GLU A 120 -22.44 -17.70 12.12
C GLU A 120 -23.10 -16.69 13.11
N LEU A 121 -22.31 -15.82 13.76
CA LEU A 121 -22.86 -14.72 14.59
C LEU A 121 -23.28 -13.50 13.77
N LEU A 122 -22.71 -13.33 12.57
CA LEU A 122 -23.08 -12.29 11.61
C LEU A 122 -24.12 -12.79 10.60
N ASP A 123 -24.87 -13.82 11.00
CA ASP A 123 -25.86 -14.54 10.21
C ASP A 123 -26.73 -13.59 9.39
N GLU A 124 -26.79 -13.89 8.11
CA GLU A 124 -27.41 -13.08 7.07
C GLU A 124 -28.92 -12.89 7.32
N MET A 125 -29.54 -13.79 8.09
CA MET A 125 -30.96 -13.71 8.42
C MET A 125 -31.31 -12.66 9.48
N CYS A 126 -30.39 -12.31 10.38
CA CYS A 126 -30.69 -11.37 11.48
C CYS A 126 -30.51 -9.91 11.07
N TYR A 127 -29.64 -9.62 10.11
CA TYR A 127 -29.28 -8.26 9.70
C TYR A 127 -29.67 -8.00 8.25
N THR A 128 -30.92 -7.61 8.05
CA THR A 128 -31.40 -7.14 6.74
C THR A 128 -30.95 -5.68 6.54
N GLY A 129 -29.93 -5.46 5.73
CA GLY A 129 -29.42 -4.11 5.48
C GLY A 129 -28.13 -4.05 4.67
N PRO A 130 -27.65 -2.84 4.37
CA PRO A 130 -26.36 -2.66 3.71
C PRO A 130 -25.24 -3.23 4.59
N ARG A 131 -24.26 -3.86 3.94
CA ARG A 131 -23.07 -4.43 4.57
C ARG A 131 -21.83 -3.75 4.01
N LEU A 132 -20.86 -3.52 4.87
CA LEU A 132 -19.52 -3.11 4.50
C LEU A 132 -18.67 -4.36 4.33
N SER A 133 -18.09 -4.56 3.15
CA SER A 133 -17.18 -5.66 2.86
C SER A 133 -15.74 -5.18 2.71
N VAL A 134 -14.78 -6.10 2.83
CA VAL A 134 -13.40 -5.85 2.41
C VAL A 134 -13.37 -5.45 0.93
N GLN A 135 -12.41 -4.60 0.54
CA GLN A 135 -12.28 -3.95 -0.77
C GLN A 135 -13.34 -2.89 -1.10
N GLN A 136 -14.28 -2.59 -0.21
CA GLN A 136 -15.21 -1.49 -0.44
C GLN A 136 -14.61 -0.13 -0.06
N PRO A 137 -14.95 0.93 -0.80
CA PRO A 137 -14.51 2.27 -0.48
C PRO A 137 -15.24 2.80 0.76
N ILE A 138 -14.47 3.49 1.60
CA ILE A 138 -14.93 4.16 2.79
C ILE A 138 -14.33 5.57 2.87
N VAL A 139 -14.93 6.42 3.68
CA VAL A 139 -14.33 7.69 4.10
C VAL A 139 -14.14 7.71 5.60
N THR A 140 -13.05 8.33 6.04
CA THR A 140 -12.72 8.54 7.45
C THR A 140 -12.03 9.90 7.64
N LEU A 141 -11.81 10.31 8.89
CA LEU A 141 -11.03 11.50 9.20
C LEU A 141 -9.63 11.12 9.65
N VAL A 142 -8.65 11.90 9.22
CA VAL A 142 -7.28 11.88 9.74
C VAL A 142 -6.96 13.23 10.36
N SER A 143 -6.17 13.24 11.42
CA SER A 143 -5.66 14.47 12.01
C SER A 143 -4.24 14.76 11.51
N CYS A 144 -3.97 15.99 11.12
CA CYS A 144 -2.62 16.46 10.81
C CYS A 144 -2.46 17.87 11.33
N ASN A 145 -1.45 18.11 12.17
CA ASN A 145 -1.19 19.40 12.81
C ASN A 145 -2.46 20.01 13.43
N GLU A 146 -3.18 19.24 14.25
CA GLU A 146 -4.44 19.63 14.91
C GLU A 146 -5.64 19.91 13.99
N HIS A 147 -5.49 19.75 12.68
CA HIS A 147 -6.57 19.89 11.71
C HIS A 147 -7.08 18.53 11.25
N PHE A 148 -8.38 18.43 10.99
CA PHE A 148 -9.00 17.22 10.44
C PHE A 148 -9.11 17.30 8.92
N PHE A 149 -8.78 16.20 8.27
CA PHE A 149 -8.88 16.03 6.83
C PHE A 149 -9.72 14.78 6.52
N LEU A 150 -10.58 14.89 5.52
CA LEU A 150 -11.26 13.74 4.95
C LEU A 150 -10.25 12.88 4.19
N LEU A 151 -10.25 11.59 4.48
CA LEU A 151 -9.48 10.59 3.76
C LEU A 151 -10.45 9.62 3.09
N LEU A 152 -10.31 9.47 1.77
CA LEU A 152 -10.89 8.35 1.03
C LEU A 152 -9.97 7.14 1.20
N ALA A 153 -10.53 5.97 1.46
CA ALA A 153 -9.77 4.76 1.68
C ALA A 153 -10.52 3.51 1.21
N GLU A 154 -9.81 2.42 1.04
CA GLU A 154 -10.36 1.09 0.77
C GLU A 154 -10.21 0.21 2.02
N VAL A 155 -11.25 -0.54 2.37
CA VAL A 155 -11.20 -1.48 3.49
C VAL A 155 -10.28 -2.65 3.14
N ASN A 156 -9.28 -2.91 3.97
CA ASN A 156 -8.43 -4.10 3.83
C ASN A 156 -8.62 -5.12 4.97
N LEU A 157 -9.30 -4.71 6.06
CA LEU A 157 -9.46 -5.53 7.25
C LEU A 157 -10.72 -5.13 8.02
N ILE A 158 -11.55 -6.10 8.41
CA ILE A 158 -12.66 -5.90 9.33
C ILE A 158 -12.44 -6.80 10.54
N LEU A 159 -12.47 -6.20 11.73
CA LEU A 159 -12.42 -6.90 13.01
C LEU A 159 -13.71 -6.65 13.79
N TYR A 160 -14.40 -7.72 14.16
CA TYR A 160 -15.56 -7.71 15.05
C TYR A 160 -15.27 -8.59 16.26
N ASN A 161 -15.28 -7.99 17.46
CA ASN A 161 -14.93 -8.68 18.70
C ASN A 161 -13.58 -9.40 18.64
N SER A 162 -12.57 -8.73 18.05
CA SER A 162 -11.22 -9.26 17.79
C SER A 162 -11.13 -10.43 16.79
N SER A 163 -12.23 -10.81 16.14
CA SER A 163 -12.27 -11.81 15.08
C SER A 163 -12.31 -11.15 13.70
N LEU A 164 -11.63 -11.76 12.73
CA LEU A 164 -11.68 -11.32 11.33
C LEU A 164 -13.06 -11.60 10.73
N ALA A 165 -13.58 -10.65 9.97
CA ALA A 165 -14.81 -10.79 9.21
C ALA A 165 -14.58 -10.34 7.76
N GLU A 166 -15.26 -10.96 6.80
CA GLU A 166 -15.23 -10.54 5.38
C GLU A 166 -16.21 -9.39 5.10
N SER A 167 -17.33 -9.38 5.82
CA SER A 167 -18.35 -8.33 5.75
C SER A 167 -18.96 -8.04 7.12
N LEU A 168 -19.47 -6.83 7.29
CA LEU A 168 -20.12 -6.37 8.51
C LEU A 168 -21.36 -5.53 8.18
N PRO A 169 -22.54 -5.81 8.76
CA PRO A 169 -23.69 -4.93 8.66
C PRO A 169 -23.36 -3.50 9.10
N VAL A 170 -23.78 -2.51 8.30
CA VAL A 170 -23.50 -1.09 8.56
C VAL A 170 -24.09 -0.64 9.90
N SER A 171 -25.18 -1.26 10.35
CA SER A 171 -25.80 -1.03 11.65
C SER A 171 -24.87 -1.33 12.84
N LEU A 172 -23.91 -2.24 12.67
CA LEU A 172 -22.95 -2.63 13.70
C LEU A 172 -21.70 -1.76 13.72
N LEU A 173 -21.46 -0.91 12.71
CA LEU A 173 -20.24 -0.09 12.65
C LEU A 173 -20.07 0.82 13.88
N GLY A 174 -21.16 1.28 14.48
CA GLY A 174 -21.13 2.12 15.67
C GLY A 174 -20.68 1.42 16.95
N GLU A 175 -20.54 0.08 16.94
CA GLU A 175 -20.18 -0.68 18.12
C GLU A 175 -18.70 -0.55 18.47
N LYS A 176 -18.42 -0.51 19.78
CA LYS A 176 -17.04 -0.38 20.31
C LYS A 176 -16.13 -1.57 19.99
N VAL A 177 -16.73 -2.71 19.64
CA VAL A 177 -16.01 -3.95 19.32
C VAL A 177 -15.57 -4.01 17.85
N VAL A 178 -15.94 -3.02 17.04
CA VAL A 178 -15.61 -2.96 15.62
C VAL A 178 -14.36 -2.13 15.38
N GLN A 179 -13.38 -2.72 14.69
CA GLN A 179 -12.24 -2.01 14.13
C GLN A 179 -12.13 -2.26 12.62
N ILE A 180 -11.87 -1.20 11.88
CA ILE A 180 -11.71 -1.22 10.43
C ILE A 180 -10.27 -0.86 10.10
N GLY A 181 -9.56 -1.76 9.43
CA GLY A 181 -8.31 -1.45 8.76
C GLY A 181 -8.57 -1.00 7.34
N TYR A 182 -7.77 -0.05 6.89
CA TYR A 182 -7.92 0.53 5.56
C TYR A 182 -6.59 0.92 4.93
N GLN A 183 -6.60 1.11 3.62
CA GLN A 183 -5.54 1.73 2.84
C GLN A 183 -6.04 3.02 2.18
N GLY A 184 -5.35 4.14 2.40
CA GLY A 184 -5.73 5.42 1.84
C GLY A 184 -5.68 5.44 0.32
N LEU A 185 -6.62 6.14 -0.31
CA LEU A 185 -6.69 6.39 -1.75
C LEU A 185 -6.34 7.87 -2.00
N CYS A 186 -5.59 8.14 -3.08
CA CYS A 186 -5.35 9.53 -3.45
C CYS A 186 -6.61 10.08 -4.11
N LEU A 187 -6.97 11.33 -3.78
CA LEU A 187 -8.06 12.04 -4.42
C LEU A 187 -7.47 13.17 -5.25
N ILE A 188 -7.77 13.20 -6.54
CA ILE A 188 -7.29 14.23 -7.47
C ILE A 188 -8.49 14.96 -8.08
N PRO A 189 -8.36 16.25 -8.42
CA PRO A 189 -9.36 16.95 -9.19
C PRO A 189 -9.60 16.23 -10.52
N ASN A 190 -10.86 16.04 -10.88
CA ASN A 190 -11.23 15.44 -12.15
C ASN A 190 -11.14 16.52 -13.24
N SER A 191 -10.12 16.45 -14.11
CA SER A 191 -9.96 17.42 -15.18
C SER A 191 -11.10 17.30 -16.20
N ILE A 192 -11.72 18.44 -16.52
CA ILE A 192 -12.93 18.57 -17.35
C ILE A 192 -12.76 17.97 -18.76
N ASP A 193 -11.53 17.82 -19.25
CA ASP A 193 -11.23 17.42 -20.63
C ASP A 193 -11.77 16.03 -21.06
N GLY A 194 -12.17 15.16 -20.11
CA GLY A 194 -12.70 13.83 -20.39
C GLY A 194 -14.16 13.56 -20.00
N ASN A 195 -14.78 14.42 -19.18
CA ASN A 195 -16.10 14.14 -18.61
C ASN A 195 -17.17 15.05 -19.20
N SER A 196 -18.01 14.48 -20.06
CA SER A 196 -19.15 15.17 -20.67
C SER A 196 -20.29 15.50 -19.70
N SER A 197 -20.34 14.90 -18.50
CA SER A 197 -21.41 15.17 -17.53
C SER A 197 -21.18 16.42 -16.68
N GLY A 198 -19.92 16.82 -16.44
CA GLY A 198 -19.57 17.95 -15.57
C GLY A 198 -20.06 17.83 -14.11
N THR A 199 -20.51 16.65 -13.68
CA THR A 199 -21.12 16.44 -12.35
C THR A 199 -20.09 16.14 -11.26
N HIS A 200 -19.01 15.42 -11.59
CA HIS A 200 -18.04 14.94 -10.61
C HIS A 200 -16.75 15.76 -10.66
N ASP A 201 -16.46 16.50 -9.59
CA ASP A 201 -15.27 17.35 -9.45
C ASP A 201 -14.01 16.58 -9.03
N TRP A 202 -14.17 15.37 -8.50
CA TRP A 202 -13.09 14.58 -7.90
C TRP A 202 -13.08 13.14 -8.40
N MET A 203 -11.88 12.57 -8.49
CA MET A 203 -11.69 11.16 -8.79
C MET A 203 -10.62 10.52 -7.90
N SER A 204 -10.77 9.22 -7.61
CA SER A 204 -9.73 8.46 -6.92
C SER A 204 -8.60 8.08 -7.88
N SER A 205 -7.36 8.13 -7.40
CA SER A 205 -6.15 7.80 -8.15
C SER A 205 -5.18 6.98 -7.30
N GLY A 206 -5.09 5.67 -7.53
CA GLY A 206 -4.11 4.82 -6.85
C GLY A 206 -4.16 4.86 -5.32
N PHE A 207 -3.19 4.21 -4.69
CA PHE A 207 -3.11 4.10 -3.23
C PHE A 207 -2.06 5.04 -2.63
N LEU A 208 -2.39 5.62 -1.49
CA LEU A 208 -1.44 6.32 -0.62
C LEU A 208 -0.64 5.29 0.20
N THR A 209 0.56 5.68 0.62
CA THR A 209 1.37 4.93 1.61
C THR A 209 0.85 5.15 3.03
N LEU A 210 -0.47 5.07 3.22
CA LEU A 210 -1.14 5.26 4.48
C LEU A 210 -2.06 4.07 4.74
N SER A 211 -1.71 3.26 5.73
CA SER A 211 -2.53 2.15 6.22
C SER A 211 -2.64 2.23 7.74
N LYS A 212 -3.87 2.24 8.24
CA LYS A 212 -4.19 2.41 9.67
C LYS A 212 -5.44 1.61 10.02
N ARG A 213 -5.69 1.49 11.33
CA ARG A 213 -6.94 0.95 11.89
C ARG A 213 -7.67 2.04 12.66
N VAL A 214 -8.99 2.06 12.53
CA VAL A 214 -9.87 3.01 13.22
C VAL A 214 -11.11 2.29 13.78
N PRO A 215 -11.74 2.82 14.83
CA PRO A 215 -13.06 2.35 15.26
C PRO A 215 -14.08 2.45 14.12
N GLY A 216 -14.98 1.46 14.00
CA GLY A 216 -16.03 1.47 12.97
C GLY A 216 -16.91 2.73 13.00
N ALA A 217 -17.11 3.32 14.19
CA ALA A 217 -17.90 4.55 14.36
C ALA A 217 -17.31 5.77 13.62
N LEU A 218 -16.00 5.75 13.34
CA LEU A 218 -15.26 6.80 12.62
C LEU A 218 -15.13 6.51 11.11
N VAL A 219 -15.88 5.53 10.61
CA VAL A 219 -15.92 5.15 9.20
C VAL A 219 -17.31 5.43 8.65
N GLN A 220 -17.36 5.84 7.39
CA GLN A 220 -18.59 5.91 6.62
C GLN A 220 -18.41 5.15 5.31
N PRO A 221 -19.17 4.07 5.08
CA PRO A 221 -19.23 3.41 3.78
C PRO A 221 -19.70 4.38 2.70
N VAL A 222 -19.08 4.30 1.53
CA VAL A 222 -19.46 5.09 0.37
C VAL A 222 -19.78 4.17 -0.80
N ASN A 223 -20.78 4.54 -1.60
CA ASN A 223 -21.11 3.85 -2.84
C ASN A 223 -20.91 4.84 -4.01
N PRO A 224 -19.67 5.06 -4.43
CA PRO A 224 -19.36 6.04 -5.46
C PRO A 224 -19.76 5.54 -6.85
N ASP A 225 -19.94 6.48 -7.77
CA ASP A 225 -19.96 6.14 -9.19
C ASP A 225 -18.56 5.69 -9.62
N ILE A 226 -18.49 4.64 -10.45
CA ILE A 226 -17.22 4.07 -10.89
C ILE A 226 -17.05 4.37 -12.39
N SER A 227 -15.97 5.06 -12.75
CA SER A 227 -15.52 5.17 -14.13
C SER A 227 -14.52 4.07 -14.46
N THR A 228 -14.81 3.28 -15.48
CA THR A 228 -13.87 2.27 -15.99
C THR A 228 -13.02 2.87 -17.10
N SER A 229 -11.71 2.87 -16.92
CA SER A 229 -10.77 3.27 -17.97
C SER A 229 -10.60 2.15 -19.03
N ALA A 230 -10.05 2.48 -20.20
CA ALA A 230 -9.70 1.48 -21.22
C ALA A 230 -8.67 0.45 -20.72
N SER A 231 -7.87 0.80 -19.71
CA SER A 231 -6.95 -0.11 -19.03
C SER A 231 -7.63 -1.10 -18.07
N GLY A 232 -8.95 -0.99 -17.86
CA GLY A 232 -9.71 -1.85 -16.95
C GLY A 232 -9.61 -1.46 -15.48
N SER A 233 -8.80 -0.45 -15.12
CA SER A 233 -8.80 0.12 -13.77
C SER A 233 -10.02 1.00 -13.57
N GLY A 234 -10.75 0.75 -12.48
CA GLY A 234 -11.87 1.57 -12.03
C GLY A 234 -11.39 2.72 -11.14
N SER A 235 -11.94 3.91 -11.36
CA SER A 235 -11.77 5.07 -10.48
C SER A 235 -13.13 5.46 -9.90
N CYS A 236 -13.15 5.76 -8.61
CA CYS A 236 -14.33 6.29 -7.92
C CYS A 236 -14.46 7.79 -8.23
N LEU A 237 -15.66 8.23 -8.58
CA LEU A 237 -16.00 9.62 -8.88
C LEU A 237 -16.82 10.25 -7.76
N PHE A 238 -16.55 11.51 -7.44
CA PHE A 238 -17.23 12.22 -6.37
C PHE A 238 -17.52 13.68 -6.71
N GLU A 239 -18.62 14.21 -6.18
CA GLU A 239 -18.91 15.63 -6.15
C GLU A 239 -18.31 16.28 -4.90
N SER A 240 -17.90 17.56 -5.00
CA SER A 240 -17.39 18.30 -3.83
C SER A 240 -18.43 18.40 -2.71
N SER A 241 -19.70 18.58 -3.07
CA SER A 241 -20.85 18.65 -2.16
C SER A 241 -20.96 17.39 -1.28
N VAL A 242 -20.83 16.21 -1.89
CA VAL A 242 -20.92 14.90 -1.26
C VAL A 242 -19.74 14.70 -0.29
N LEU A 243 -18.51 15.00 -0.72
CA LEU A 243 -17.33 14.91 0.15
C LEU A 243 -17.43 15.84 1.36
N MET A 244 -17.94 17.04 1.17
CA MET A 244 -18.19 17.98 2.27
C MET A 244 -19.26 17.44 3.24
N SER A 245 -20.33 16.83 2.73
CA SER A 245 -21.36 16.20 3.58
C SER A 245 -20.80 15.07 4.46
N PHE A 246 -19.93 14.22 3.90
CA PHE A 246 -19.25 13.17 4.67
C PHE A 246 -18.32 13.77 5.73
N THR A 247 -17.59 14.83 5.38
CA THR A 247 -16.69 15.52 6.31
C THR A 247 -17.46 16.04 7.51
N LEU A 248 -18.59 16.72 7.29
CA LEU A 248 -19.42 17.25 8.37
C LEU A 248 -20.01 16.13 9.23
N SER A 249 -20.57 15.07 8.61
CA SER A 249 -21.13 13.94 9.34
C SER A 249 -20.10 13.24 10.22
N LEU A 250 -18.87 13.07 9.73
CA LEU A 250 -17.78 12.46 10.52
C LEU A 250 -17.28 13.41 11.62
N LEU A 251 -17.21 14.72 11.36
CA LEU A 251 -16.77 15.70 12.34
C LEU A 251 -17.72 15.77 13.54
N GLU A 252 -19.03 15.68 13.30
CA GLU A 252 -20.04 15.56 14.36
C GLU A 252 -19.79 14.35 15.27
N ARG A 253 -19.36 13.22 14.71
CA ARG A 253 -19.03 12.00 15.48
C ARG A 253 -17.71 12.13 16.26
N VAL A 254 -16.75 12.87 15.73
CA VAL A 254 -15.46 13.13 16.40
C VAL A 254 -15.61 14.09 17.58
N ASN A 255 -16.58 15.00 17.53
CA ASN A 255 -16.86 15.94 18.62
C ASN A 255 -17.40 15.27 19.89
N LEU A 256 -17.76 13.99 19.84
CA LEU A 256 -18.02 13.20 21.03
C LEU A 256 -16.68 12.91 21.72
N GLU A 257 -16.38 13.57 22.84
CA GLU A 257 -15.10 13.57 23.57
C GLU A 257 -14.29 12.25 23.54
N HIS A 258 -14.97 11.10 23.63
CA HIS A 258 -14.36 9.78 23.66
C HIS A 258 -13.76 9.29 22.33
N THR A 259 -14.13 9.87 21.19
CA THR A 259 -13.70 9.40 19.86
C THR A 259 -12.54 10.22 19.30
N ARG A 260 -12.29 11.43 19.81
CA ARG A 260 -11.22 12.31 19.33
C ARG A 260 -9.84 11.70 19.43
N GLN A 261 -9.56 10.95 20.50
CA GLN A 261 -8.28 10.28 20.71
C GLN A 261 -8.07 9.08 19.77
N SER A 262 -9.14 8.57 19.14
CA SER A 262 -9.09 7.44 18.22
C SER A 262 -8.91 7.86 16.76
N VAL A 263 -8.91 9.18 16.47
CA VAL A 263 -8.66 9.67 15.11
C VAL A 263 -7.17 9.50 14.80
N PRO A 264 -6.82 8.82 13.69
CA PRO A 264 -5.43 8.55 13.35
C PRO A 264 -4.70 9.87 13.04
N SER A 265 -3.53 10.06 13.64
CA SER A 265 -2.65 11.19 13.36
C SER A 265 -1.68 10.87 12.22
N MET A 266 -1.53 11.83 11.30
CA MET A 266 -0.60 11.79 10.19
C MET A 266 0.40 12.93 10.32
N THR A 267 1.69 12.58 10.32
CA THR A 267 2.78 13.54 10.25
C THR A 267 3.10 13.77 8.77
N ILE A 268 2.93 15.00 8.29
CA ILE A 268 3.39 15.39 6.95
C ILE A 268 4.83 15.84 7.10
N TYR A 269 5.76 15.06 6.55
CA TYR A 269 7.13 15.52 6.38
C TYR A 269 7.13 16.51 5.21
N ARG A 270 7.53 17.77 5.48
CA ARG A 270 7.84 18.71 4.40
C ARG A 270 9.12 18.22 3.75
N CYS A 271 9.02 17.74 2.51
CA CYS A 271 10.16 17.57 1.62
C CYS A 271 10.60 18.92 1.08
#